data_AF-A0A5M3MPZ4-F1
#
_entry.id   AF-A0A5M3MPZ4-F1
#
_cell.length_a   1.000
_cell.length_b   1.000
_cell.length_c   1.000
_cell.angle_alpha   90.00
_cell.angle_beta   90.00
_cell.angle_gamma   90.00
#
_symmetry.space_group_name_H-M   'P 1'
#
loop_
_entity.id
_entity.type
_entity.pdbx_description
1 polymer ?
#
loop_
_entity_poly.entity_id
_entity_poly.type
_entity_poly.pdbx_seq_one_letter_code
_entity_poly.pdbx_strand_id
1 'polypeptide(L)'
;MSTTAALCVHSLIETRQCRSRRHLAFLLAYVGTLWAAGTVLIGGISAVWVDMFVYHASSALASPQAQTPAPGGASAVGNTAYWVILMLTDGMMIWRFKVVWFNSRFYRYLVSVPILCYLGILIPGFFVFVIFSNHPIWAGNIVNEDLITAIFSSSFCLNIYVTALIAGRLFLYRRRFKANWGSPDTMHYTSMGSMLIESYLPLTVFTILFFVTYLLNNPARYMTTSVLGQMQITAPLMVMLRVSRGIAWDSSTTPRSIEVAIDRALQVHEERAVQVVPD
;
A
#
# COMPACT_ATOMS: atom_id res chain seq x y z
N MET A 1 -6.29 -11.29 -2.87
CA MET A 1 -6.61 -10.72 -1.54
C MET A 1 -6.49 -11.74 -0.40
N SER A 2 -7.28 -12.83 -0.39
CA SER A 2 -7.26 -13.78 0.74
C SER A 2 -5.93 -14.51 0.89
N THR A 3 -5.33 -14.96 -0.21
CA THR A 3 -4.00 -15.60 -0.22
C THR A 3 -2.91 -14.65 0.28
N THR A 4 -2.90 -13.40 -0.20
CA THR A 4 -1.95 -12.37 0.24
C THR A 4 -2.13 -12.00 1.71
N ALA A 5 -3.37 -11.94 2.21
CA ALA A 5 -3.65 -11.72 3.63
C ALA A 5 -3.16 -12.88 4.50
N ALA A 6 -3.44 -14.13 4.09
CA ALA A 6 -2.98 -15.33 4.80
C ALA A 6 -1.45 -15.42 4.84
N LEU A 7 -0.76 -15.16 3.73
CA LEU A 7 0.70 -15.11 3.66
C LEU A 7 1.28 -13.98 4.55
N CYS A 8 0.62 -12.82 4.57
CA CYS A 8 0.98 -11.72 5.48
C CYS A 8 0.92 -12.17 6.93
N VAL A 9 -0.20 -12.75 7.35
CA VAL A 9 -0.41 -13.21 8.73
C VAL A 9 0.61 -14.28 9.09
N HIS A 10 0.84 -15.28 8.22
CA HIS A 10 1.85 -16.32 8.44
C HIS A 10 3.24 -15.71 8.65
N SER A 11 3.68 -14.81 7.76
CA SER A 11 4.99 -14.16 7.88
C SER A 11 5.11 -13.27 9.13
N LEU A 12 4.02 -12.65 9.58
CA LEU A 12 4.01 -11.83 10.78
C LEU A 12 4.16 -12.68 12.04
N ILE A 13 3.53 -13.86 12.05
CA ILE A 13 3.62 -14.82 13.16
C ILE A 13 5.03 -15.41 13.23
N GLU A 14 5.63 -15.74 12.09
CA GLU A 14 7.00 -16.24 12.00
C GLU A 14 8.03 -15.23 12.52
N THR A 15 7.78 -13.93 12.29
CA THR A 15 8.65 -12.82 12.75
C THR A 15 8.32 -12.31 14.17
N ARG A 16 7.52 -13.05 14.93
CA ARG A 16 7.06 -12.64 16.28
C ARG A 16 8.20 -12.40 17.28
N GLN A 17 9.34 -13.09 17.13
CA GLN A 17 10.46 -12.96 18.05
C GLN A 17 11.19 -11.61 17.96
N CYS A 18 11.11 -10.93 16.81
CA CYS A 18 11.83 -9.69 16.56
C CYS A 18 10.99 -8.42 16.81
N ARG A 19 9.73 -8.57 17.21
CA ARG A 19 8.79 -7.44 17.38
C ARG A 19 8.13 -7.45 18.74
N SER A 20 7.93 -6.25 19.29
CA SER A 20 7.09 -6.06 20.48
C SER A 20 5.68 -6.60 20.22
N ARG A 21 5.13 -7.36 21.19
CA ARG A 21 3.79 -7.98 21.11
C ARG A 21 2.69 -6.98 20.72
N ARG A 22 2.79 -5.74 21.22
CA ARG A 22 1.83 -4.66 20.91
C ARG A 22 1.87 -4.24 19.44
N HIS A 23 3.08 -4.12 18.87
CA HIS A 23 3.26 -3.72 17.49
C HIS A 23 2.81 -4.84 16.54
N LEU A 24 3.07 -6.10 16.88
CA LEU A 24 2.56 -7.25 16.12
C LEU A 24 1.03 -7.30 16.11
N ALA A 25 0.39 -7.14 17.28
CA ALA A 25 -1.06 -7.12 17.40
C ALA A 25 -1.69 -6.00 16.56
N PHE A 26 -1.10 -4.80 16.59
CA PHE A 26 -1.54 -3.68 15.76
C PHE A 26 -1.49 -3.99 14.26
N LEU A 27 -0.39 -4.57 13.78
CA LEU A 27 -0.23 -4.91 12.37
C LEU A 27 -1.16 -6.06 11.94
N LEU A 28 -1.40 -7.05 12.80
CA LEU A 28 -2.40 -8.11 12.53
C LEU A 28 -3.81 -7.54 12.49
N ALA A 29 -4.16 -6.66 13.42
CA ALA A 29 -5.44 -5.96 13.40
C ALA A 29 -5.61 -5.15 12.11
N TYR A 30 -4.57 -4.44 11.67
CA TYR A 30 -4.55 -3.71 10.42
C TYR A 30 -4.80 -4.61 9.19
N VAL A 31 -4.12 -5.76 9.10
CA VAL A 31 -4.35 -6.72 7.99
C VAL A 31 -5.77 -7.30 8.05
N GLY A 32 -6.26 -7.60 9.25
CA GLY A 32 -7.61 -8.13 9.47
C GLY A 32 -8.70 -7.14 9.07
N THR A 33 -8.55 -5.85 9.43
CA THR A 33 -9.51 -4.80 9.05
C THR A 33 -9.51 -4.58 7.54
N LEU A 34 -8.33 -4.56 6.90
CA LEU A 34 -8.22 -4.40 5.45
C LEU A 34 -8.88 -5.57 4.70
N TRP A 35 -8.69 -6.80 5.19
CA TRP A 35 -9.31 -7.99 4.60
C TRP A 35 -10.83 -8.03 4.82
N ALA A 36 -11.29 -7.69 6.02
CA ALA A 36 -12.72 -7.61 6.33
C ALA A 36 -13.42 -6.55 5.48
N ALA A 37 -12.86 -5.34 5.39
CA ALA A 37 -13.39 -4.27 4.56
C ALA A 37 -13.39 -4.67 3.07
N GLY A 38 -12.34 -5.34 2.60
CA GLY A 38 -12.28 -5.88 1.24
C GLY A 38 -13.36 -6.92 0.94
N THR A 39 -13.69 -7.76 1.91
CA THR A 39 -14.75 -8.77 1.78
C THR A 39 -16.13 -8.13 1.73
N VAL A 40 -16.38 -7.14 2.59
CA VAL A 40 -17.62 -6.35 2.58
C VAL A 40 -17.78 -5.58 1.27
N LEU A 41 -16.69 -5.02 0.73
CA LEU A 41 -16.70 -4.34 -0.56
C LEU A 41 -17.16 -5.27 -1.68
N ILE A 42 -16.58 -6.48 -1.78
CA ILE A 42 -16.98 -7.46 -2.79
C ILE A 42 -18.45 -7.85 -2.62
N GLY A 43 -18.90 -8.09 -1.38
CA GLY A 43 -20.29 -8.38 -1.07
C GLY A 43 -21.24 -7.27 -1.52
N GLY A 44 -20.96 -6.02 -1.14
CA GLY A 44 -21.76 -4.85 -1.51
C GLY A 44 -21.81 -4.64 -3.02
N ILE A 45 -20.65 -4.68 -3.69
CA ILE A 45 -20.57 -4.53 -5.16
C ILE A 45 -21.36 -5.65 -5.86
N SER A 46 -21.21 -6.90 -5.42
CA SER A 46 -21.92 -8.04 -6.03
C SER A 46 -23.43 -7.92 -5.87
N ALA A 47 -23.92 -7.50 -4.70
CA ALA A 47 -25.34 -7.29 -4.47
C ALA A 47 -25.91 -6.17 -5.36
N VAL A 48 -25.16 -5.09 -5.56
CA VAL A 48 -25.54 -4.00 -6.47
C VAL A 48 -25.63 -4.48 -7.92
N TRP A 49 -24.66 -5.28 -8.39
CA TRP A 49 -24.69 -5.81 -9.74
C TRP A 49 -25.81 -6.83 -9.96
N VAL A 50 -26.09 -7.69 -8.98
CA VAL A 50 -27.22 -8.62 -9.04
C VAL A 50 -28.53 -7.85 -9.10
N ASP A 51 -28.68 -6.80 -8.29
CA ASP A 51 -29.89 -5.98 -8.33
C ASP A 51 -30.11 -5.31 -9.68
N MET A 52 -29.05 -4.78 -10.27
CA MET A 52 -29.10 -4.13 -11.57
C MET A 52 -29.38 -5.13 -12.72
N PHE A 53 -28.69 -6.27 -12.77
CA PHE A 53 -28.76 -7.20 -13.91
C PHE A 53 -29.82 -8.29 -13.79
N VAL A 54 -30.24 -8.65 -12.58
CA VAL A 54 -31.22 -9.73 -12.34
C VAL A 54 -32.60 -9.15 -12.04
N TYR A 55 -32.72 -8.21 -11.09
CA TYR A 55 -34.01 -7.65 -10.70
C TYR A 55 -34.46 -6.51 -11.62
N HIS A 56 -33.52 -5.69 -12.10
CA HIS A 56 -33.79 -4.52 -12.96
C HIS A 56 -33.26 -4.69 -14.40
N ALA A 57 -33.29 -5.91 -14.93
CA ALA A 57 -32.71 -6.27 -16.22
C ALA A 57 -33.28 -5.47 -17.41
N SER A 58 -34.59 -5.23 -17.44
CA SER A 58 -35.26 -4.52 -18.55
C SER A 58 -34.82 -3.06 -18.68
N SER A 59 -34.57 -2.37 -17.56
CA SER A 59 -34.00 -1.02 -17.53
C SER A 59 -32.50 -0.99 -17.86
N ALA A 60 -31.75 -2.03 -17.50
CA ALA A 60 -30.31 -2.11 -17.76
C ALA A 60 -29.97 -2.33 -19.24
N LEU A 61 -30.83 -3.01 -20.01
CA LEU A 61 -30.64 -3.20 -21.46
C LEU A 61 -31.06 -1.99 -22.31
N ALA A 62 -31.91 -1.10 -21.77
CA ALA A 62 -32.53 -0.02 -22.55
C ALA A 62 -31.59 1.17 -22.84
N SER A 63 -30.61 1.45 -21.97
CA SER A 63 -29.58 2.45 -22.27
C SER A 63 -28.28 2.24 -21.49
N PRO A 64 -27.10 2.44 -22.12
CA PRO A 64 -25.80 2.39 -21.43
C PRO A 64 -25.65 3.44 -20.31
N GLN A 65 -26.48 4.49 -20.32
CA GLN A 65 -26.46 5.60 -19.36
C GLN A 65 -27.41 5.39 -18.17
N ALA A 66 -28.38 4.46 -18.26
CA ALA A 66 -29.25 4.05 -17.14
C ALA A 66 -28.57 3.08 -16.17
N GLN A 67 -27.26 2.84 -16.32
CA GLN A 67 -26.43 2.02 -15.44
C GLN A 67 -26.15 2.68 -14.08
N THR A 68 -26.87 3.75 -13.71
CA THR A 68 -26.78 4.31 -12.36
C THR A 68 -27.46 3.34 -11.40
N PRO A 69 -26.70 2.66 -10.51
CA PRO A 69 -27.29 1.70 -9.60
C PRO A 69 -28.30 2.39 -8.70
N ALA A 70 -29.45 1.75 -8.47
CA ALA A 70 -30.47 2.30 -7.58
C ALA A 70 -29.87 2.56 -6.18
N PRO A 71 -30.15 3.73 -5.55
CA PRO A 71 -29.75 3.97 -4.17
C PRO A 71 -30.33 2.89 -3.25
N GLY A 72 -29.49 2.22 -2.46
CA GLY A 72 -29.91 1.11 -1.62
C GLY A 72 -28.89 0.79 -0.52
N GLY A 73 -29.32 0.04 0.49
CA GLY A 73 -28.44 -0.31 1.62
C GLY A 73 -27.15 -1.03 1.20
N ALA A 74 -27.20 -1.84 0.15
CA ALA A 74 -26.04 -2.58 -0.37
C ALA A 74 -24.97 -1.66 -0.98
N SER A 75 -25.36 -0.59 -1.70
CA SER A 75 -24.42 0.37 -2.25
C SER A 75 -23.79 1.22 -1.16
N ALA A 76 -24.56 1.62 -0.13
CA ALA A 76 -24.04 2.31 1.05
C ALA A 76 -23.00 1.50 1.81
N VAL A 77 -23.25 0.21 2.03
CA VAL A 77 -22.30 -0.70 2.68
C VAL A 77 -21.03 -0.86 1.83
N GLY A 78 -21.16 -1.03 0.52
CA GLY A 78 -20.02 -1.13 -0.41
C GLY A 78 -19.17 0.14 -0.44
N ASN A 79 -19.79 1.31 -0.56
CA ASN A 79 -19.13 2.61 -0.58
C ASN A 79 -18.42 2.92 0.74
N THR A 80 -19.06 2.62 1.87
CA THR A 80 -18.46 2.82 3.20
C THR A 80 -17.25 1.91 3.39
N ALA A 81 -17.34 0.64 2.98
CA ALA A 81 -16.20 -0.28 3.02
C ALA A 81 -15.06 0.21 2.13
N TYR A 82 -15.38 0.73 0.94
CA TYR A 82 -14.40 1.33 0.04
C TYR A 82 -13.67 2.52 0.69
N TRP A 83 -14.40 3.41 1.35
CA TRP A 83 -13.82 4.55 2.05
C TRP A 83 -12.85 4.12 3.16
N VAL A 84 -13.19 3.09 3.94
CA VAL A 84 -12.29 2.53 4.96
C VAL A 84 -11.02 1.97 4.32
N ILE A 85 -11.14 1.26 3.19
CA ILE A 85 -9.97 0.75 2.45
C ILE A 85 -9.08 1.89 1.97
N LEU A 86 -9.67 2.95 1.40
CA LEU A 86 -8.95 4.11 0.91
C LEU A 86 -8.17 4.80 2.04
N MET A 87 -8.85 5.02 3.18
CA MET A 87 -8.25 5.61 4.37
C MET A 87 -7.06 4.78 4.89
N LEU A 88 -7.25 3.46 5.05
CA LEU A 88 -6.19 2.57 5.53
C LEU A 88 -5.01 2.52 4.55
N THR A 89 -5.30 2.40 3.26
CA THR A 89 -4.28 2.28 2.22
C THR A 89 -3.44 3.55 2.13
N ASP A 90 -4.06 4.72 2.00
CA ASP A 90 -3.32 5.98 1.88
C ASP A 90 -2.61 6.34 3.19
N GLY A 91 -3.17 5.94 4.34
CA GLY A 91 -2.49 6.01 5.63
C GLY A 91 -1.20 5.16 5.68
N MET A 92 -1.21 3.96 5.08
CA MET A 92 -0.01 3.14 4.95
C MET A 92 1.07 3.79 4.07
N MET A 93 0.70 4.50 3.00
CA MET A 93 1.65 5.26 2.18
C MET A 93 2.39 6.29 3.04
N ILE A 94 1.67 7.03 3.89
CA ILE A 94 2.26 8.03 4.80
C ILE A 94 3.17 7.36 5.84
N TRP A 95 2.72 6.24 6.45
CA TRP A 95 3.53 5.52 7.42
C TRP A 95 4.87 5.09 6.79
N ARG A 96 4.85 4.56 5.56
CA ARG A 96 6.07 4.18 4.84
C ARG A 96 6.96 5.38 4.56
N PHE A 97 6.38 6.49 4.12
CA PHE A 97 7.12 7.72 3.92
C PHE A 97 7.84 8.14 5.20
N LYS A 98 7.15 8.07 6.34
CA LYS A 98 7.72 8.36 7.66
C LYS A 98 8.87 7.42 8.02
N VAL A 99 8.68 6.10 7.86
CA VAL A 99 9.71 5.10 8.18
C VAL A 99 10.97 5.28 7.33
N VAL A 100 10.84 5.58 6.04
CA VAL A 100 12.01 5.83 5.20
C VAL A 100 12.66 7.17 5.55
N TRP A 101 11.83 8.19 5.89
CA TRP A 101 12.33 9.54 6.03
C TRP A 101 12.77 10.01 7.42
N PHE A 102 12.53 9.23 8.47
CA PHE A 102 12.67 9.64 9.88
C PHE A 102 14.01 10.30 10.24
N ASN A 103 15.12 9.83 9.66
CA ASN A 103 16.46 10.28 10.04
C ASN A 103 16.98 11.51 9.25
N SER A 104 16.17 12.15 8.40
CA SER A 104 16.62 13.29 7.57
C SER A 104 16.12 14.63 8.10
N ARG A 105 16.99 15.64 8.07
CA ARG A 105 16.66 17.03 8.47
C ARG A 105 15.55 17.65 7.61
N PHE A 106 15.42 17.24 6.35
CA PHE A 106 14.39 17.71 5.41
C PHE A 106 13.02 17.02 5.59
N TYR A 107 12.92 16.04 6.50
CA TYR A 107 11.70 15.29 6.77
C TYR A 107 10.50 16.20 7.02
N ARG A 108 10.63 17.24 7.86
CA ARG A 108 9.51 18.11 8.25
C ARG A 108 8.84 18.81 7.06
N TYR A 109 9.63 19.20 6.05
CA TYR A 109 9.12 19.87 4.86
C TYR A 109 8.52 18.91 3.83
N LEU A 110 9.10 17.72 3.67
CA LEU A 110 8.62 16.76 2.67
C LEU A 110 7.39 15.98 3.14
N VAL A 111 7.15 15.90 4.46
CA VAL A 111 5.98 15.24 5.06
C VAL A 111 4.71 16.09 4.97
N SER A 112 4.83 17.43 4.93
CA SER A 112 3.66 18.29 4.91
C SER A 112 2.78 18.04 3.68
N VAL A 113 3.41 17.86 2.51
CA VAL A 113 2.73 17.59 1.23
C VAL A 113 1.85 16.32 1.29
N PRO A 114 2.37 15.11 1.60
CA PRO A 114 1.54 13.91 1.64
C PRO A 114 0.49 13.93 2.76
N ILE A 115 0.76 14.61 3.89
CA ILE A 115 -0.26 14.79 4.94
C ILE A 115 -1.40 15.68 4.46
N LEU A 116 -1.10 16.81 3.82
CA LEU A 116 -2.11 17.73 3.28
C LEU A 116 -2.93 17.05 2.18
N CYS A 117 -2.28 16.34 1.26
CA CYS A 117 -2.98 15.55 0.24
C CYS A 117 -3.86 14.47 0.87
N TYR A 118 -3.39 13.78 1.91
CA TYR A 118 -4.19 12.76 2.60
C TYR A 118 -5.42 13.36 3.30
N LEU A 119 -5.30 14.50 3.98
CA LEU A 119 -6.45 15.20 4.53
C LEU A 119 -7.41 15.66 3.43
N GLY A 120 -6.87 16.11 2.31
CA GLY A 120 -7.60 16.47 1.10
C GLY A 120 -8.28 15.28 0.40
N ILE A 121 -7.93 14.04 0.72
CA ILE A 121 -8.62 12.82 0.27
C ILE A 121 -9.65 12.39 1.32
N LEU A 122 -9.24 12.36 2.58
CA LEU A 122 -9.98 11.77 3.69
C LEU A 122 -11.30 12.51 3.96
N ILE A 123 -11.25 13.84 3.99
CA ILE A 123 -12.41 14.69 4.28
C ILE A 123 -13.45 14.58 3.15
N PRO A 124 -13.15 14.94 1.88
CA PRO A 124 -14.15 14.84 0.82
C PRO A 124 -14.55 13.39 0.54
N GLY A 125 -13.66 12.42 0.71
CA GLY A 125 -14.00 11.00 0.62
C GLY A 125 -15.07 10.58 1.64
N PHE A 126 -15.02 11.09 2.87
CA PHE A 126 -16.03 10.79 3.89
C PHE A 126 -17.41 11.33 3.48
N PHE A 127 -17.45 12.57 2.99
CA PHE A 127 -18.70 13.18 2.51
C PHE A 127 -19.29 12.39 1.35
N VAL A 128 -18.47 12.07 0.34
CA VAL A 128 -18.92 11.37 -0.88
C VAL A 128 -19.38 9.94 -0.60
N PHE A 129 -18.56 9.14 0.08
CA PHE A 129 -18.80 7.70 0.22
C PHE A 129 -19.66 7.31 1.41
N VAL A 130 -19.78 8.15 2.45
CA VAL A 130 -20.56 7.83 3.66
C VAL A 130 -21.84 8.66 3.75
N ILE A 131 -21.74 9.99 3.66
CA ILE A 131 -22.90 10.87 3.86
C ILE A 131 -23.77 10.91 2.60
N PHE A 132 -23.15 11.04 1.44
CA PHE A 132 -23.84 11.21 0.17
C PHE A 132 -24.13 9.90 -0.57
N SER A 133 -23.91 8.77 0.09
CA SER A 133 -24.14 7.46 -0.52
C SER A 133 -25.60 7.16 -0.85
N ASN A 134 -26.57 7.90 -0.28
CA ASN A 134 -28.01 7.66 -0.43
C ASN A 134 -28.78 8.79 -1.13
N HIS A 135 -28.14 9.91 -1.51
CA HIS A 135 -28.84 11.06 -2.11
C HIS A 135 -28.07 11.68 -3.30
N PRO A 136 -28.75 11.98 -4.42
CA PRO A 136 -28.23 12.83 -5.49
C PRO A 136 -28.40 14.31 -5.07
N ILE A 137 -27.41 14.90 -4.41
CA ILE A 137 -27.65 16.15 -3.64
C ILE A 137 -27.54 17.41 -4.48
N TRP A 138 -27.12 17.28 -5.73
CA TRP A 138 -27.30 18.33 -6.71
C TRP A 138 -27.80 17.69 -8.00
N ALA A 139 -28.87 18.25 -8.55
CA ALA A 139 -29.47 17.90 -9.83
C ALA A 139 -28.50 18.18 -10.99
N GLY A 140 -27.38 17.46 -11.00
CA GLY A 140 -26.26 17.57 -11.90
C GLY A 140 -25.26 16.48 -11.55
N ASN A 141 -25.39 15.32 -12.20
CA ASN A 141 -24.52 14.13 -12.05
C ASN A 141 -23.01 14.42 -12.21
N ILE A 142 -22.65 15.62 -12.65
CA ILE A 142 -21.30 16.05 -13.02
C ILE A 142 -20.45 16.33 -11.76
N VAL A 143 -21.01 17.00 -10.74
CA VAL A 143 -20.22 17.47 -9.58
C VAL A 143 -19.69 16.32 -8.72
N ASN A 144 -20.47 15.25 -8.58
CA ASN A 144 -20.03 14.06 -7.84
C ASN A 144 -18.98 13.25 -8.65
N GLU A 145 -19.16 13.11 -9.97
CA GLU A 145 -18.18 12.41 -10.81
C GLU A 145 -16.84 13.14 -10.84
N ASP A 146 -16.84 14.48 -10.91
CA ASP A 146 -15.62 15.30 -10.87
C ASP A 146 -14.90 15.17 -9.51
N LEU A 147 -15.65 15.17 -8.40
CA LEU A 147 -15.07 15.04 -7.08
C LEU A 147 -14.49 13.63 -6.83
N ILE A 148 -15.18 12.58 -7.26
CA ILE A 148 -14.68 11.20 -7.21
C ILE A 148 -13.39 11.08 -8.03
N THR A 149 -13.37 11.66 -9.23
CA THR A 149 -12.19 11.67 -10.10
C THR A 149 -11.03 12.43 -9.46
N ALA A 150 -11.30 13.56 -8.82
CA ALA A 150 -10.31 14.33 -8.07
C ALA A 150 -9.75 13.53 -6.88
N ILE A 151 -10.58 12.78 -6.16
CA ILE A 151 -10.15 11.89 -5.07
C ILE A 151 -9.23 10.78 -5.60
N PHE A 152 -9.59 10.12 -6.70
CA PHE A 152 -8.74 9.08 -7.30
C PHE A 152 -7.44 9.63 -7.87
N SER A 153 -7.50 10.78 -8.53
CA SER A 153 -6.33 11.48 -9.08
C SER A 153 -5.38 11.92 -7.98
N SER A 154 -5.90 12.48 -6.88
CA SER A 154 -5.08 12.89 -5.74
C SER A 154 -4.45 11.70 -5.02
N SER A 155 -5.18 10.61 -4.81
CA SER A 155 -4.63 9.36 -4.25
C SER A 155 -3.53 8.77 -5.14
N PHE A 156 -3.72 8.79 -6.46
CA PHE A 156 -2.70 8.38 -7.42
C PHE A 156 -1.46 9.28 -7.41
N CYS A 157 -1.66 10.60 -7.41
CA CYS A 157 -0.56 11.58 -7.31
C CYS A 157 0.23 11.39 -6.01
N LEU A 158 -0.45 11.18 -4.88
CA LEU A 158 0.17 10.90 -3.59
C LEU A 158 1.02 9.63 -3.66
N ASN A 159 0.51 8.58 -4.32
CA ASN A 159 1.25 7.34 -4.55
C ASN A 159 2.52 7.53 -5.35
N ILE A 160 2.45 8.22 -6.50
CA ILE A 160 3.62 8.51 -7.34
C ILE A 160 4.61 9.38 -6.56
N TYR A 161 4.13 10.40 -5.87
CA TYR A 161 4.97 11.31 -5.09
C TYR A 161 5.76 10.57 -4.00
N VAL A 162 5.07 9.77 -3.18
CA VAL A 162 5.70 9.00 -2.09
C VAL A 162 6.68 7.96 -2.65
N THR A 163 6.30 7.24 -3.70
CA THR A 163 7.18 6.22 -4.32
C THR A 163 8.42 6.85 -4.95
N ALA A 164 8.29 7.97 -5.66
CA ALA A 164 9.40 8.70 -6.24
C ALA A 164 10.38 9.22 -5.18
N LEU A 165 9.87 9.78 -4.07
CA LEU A 165 10.73 10.25 -2.97
C LEU A 165 11.46 9.09 -2.28
N ILE A 166 10.80 7.95 -2.08
CA ILE A 166 11.44 6.76 -1.51
C ILE A 166 12.53 6.24 -2.45
N ALA A 167 12.22 6.10 -3.74
CA ALA A 167 13.17 5.63 -4.75
C ALA A 167 14.38 6.58 -4.88
N GLY A 168 14.13 7.90 -4.95
CA GLY A 168 15.17 8.91 -5.03
C GLY A 168 16.10 8.90 -3.82
N ARG A 169 15.55 8.79 -2.60
CA ARG A 169 16.37 8.71 -1.39
C ARG A 169 17.23 7.45 -1.35
N LEU A 170 16.67 6.31 -1.73
CA LEU A 170 17.43 5.06 -1.80
C LEU A 170 18.56 5.15 -2.83
N PHE A 171 18.32 5.77 -3.97
CA PHE A 171 19.34 6.03 -4.99
C PHE A 171 20.46 6.94 -4.45
N LEU A 172 20.11 8.00 -3.72
CA LEU A 172 21.10 8.90 -3.11
C LEU A 172 21.94 8.18 -2.06
N TYR A 173 21.34 7.34 -1.21
CA TYR A 173 22.09 6.54 -0.26
C TYR A 173 23.06 5.60 -0.96
N ARG A 174 22.61 4.93 -2.03
CA ARG A 174 23.48 4.07 -2.85
C ARG A 174 24.66 4.84 -3.43
N ARG A 175 24.43 6.04 -3.98
CA ARG A 175 25.50 6.87 -4.55
C ARG A 175 26.53 7.28 -3.50
N ARG A 176 26.08 7.65 -2.29
CA ARG A 176 26.97 7.99 -1.16
C ARG A 176 27.73 6.79 -0.61
N PHE A 177 27.07 5.63 -0.52
CA PHE A 177 27.70 4.41 -0.04
C PHE A 177 28.80 3.93 -1.01
N LYS A 178 28.50 3.92 -2.31
CA LYS A 178 29.48 3.59 -3.37
C LYS A 178 30.68 4.54 -3.38
N ALA A 179 30.45 5.82 -3.11
CA ALA A 179 31.52 6.82 -3.08
C ALA A 179 32.43 6.70 -1.85
N ASN A 180 31.89 6.31 -0.70
CA ASN A 180 32.63 6.37 0.58
C ASN A 180 33.24 5.04 1.03
N TRP A 181 32.71 3.89 0.63
CA TRP A 181 33.07 2.59 1.24
C TRP A 181 33.60 1.52 0.28
N GLY A 182 33.73 1.81 -1.03
CA GLY A 182 33.95 0.73 -2.01
C GLY A 182 32.80 -0.27 -1.97
N SER A 183 32.87 -1.37 -2.72
CA SER A 183 31.73 -2.29 -2.87
C SER A 183 31.77 -3.46 -1.87
N PRO A 184 31.04 -3.39 -0.74
CA PRO A 184 30.52 -4.61 -0.13
C PRO A 184 28.97 -4.59 -0.03
N ASP A 185 28.38 -5.78 -0.22
CA ASP A 185 26.97 -6.16 -0.13
C ASP A 185 25.92 -5.13 -0.60
N THR A 186 26.08 -4.73 -1.86
CA THR A 186 25.11 -4.00 -2.67
C THR A 186 23.70 -4.63 -2.73
N MET A 187 23.51 -5.85 -2.25
CA MET A 187 22.30 -6.66 -2.45
C MET A 187 21.15 -6.25 -1.52
N HIS A 188 21.45 -5.89 -0.26
CA HIS A 188 20.41 -5.63 0.76
C HIS A 188 19.56 -4.40 0.47
N TYR A 189 20.18 -3.27 0.12
CA TYR A 189 19.46 -2.02 -0.15
C TYR A 189 18.78 -2.01 -1.53
N THR A 190 19.35 -2.70 -2.52
CA THR A 190 18.74 -2.85 -3.85
C THR A 190 17.48 -3.70 -3.79
N SER A 191 17.48 -4.72 -2.94
CA SER A 191 16.33 -5.59 -2.68
C SER A 191 15.14 -4.79 -2.13
N MET A 192 15.33 -3.97 -1.09
CA MET A 192 14.22 -3.18 -0.52
C MET A 192 13.60 -2.20 -1.52
N GLY A 193 14.40 -1.48 -2.31
CA GLY A 193 13.87 -0.55 -3.32
C GLY A 193 13.06 -1.24 -4.41
N SER A 194 13.64 -2.29 -4.99
CA SER A 194 12.96 -3.09 -6.02
C SER A 194 11.67 -3.71 -5.47
N MET A 195 11.71 -4.18 -4.22
CA MET A 195 10.57 -4.76 -3.54
C MET A 195 9.40 -3.79 -3.42
N LEU A 196 9.68 -2.51 -3.16
CA LEU A 196 8.66 -1.47 -3.01
C LEU A 196 8.08 -1.03 -4.35
N ILE A 197 8.91 -0.94 -5.40
CA ILE A 197 8.47 -0.59 -6.75
C ILE A 197 7.58 -1.70 -7.31
N GLU A 198 8.05 -2.94 -7.25
CA GLU A 198 7.33 -4.10 -7.80
C GLU A 198 5.96 -4.30 -7.15
N SER A 199 5.84 -4.03 -5.84
CA SER A 199 4.54 -4.12 -5.14
C SER A 199 3.51 -3.08 -5.60
N TYR A 200 3.95 -1.97 -6.21
CA TYR A 200 3.07 -0.89 -6.66
C TYR A 200 2.84 -0.86 -8.17
N LEU A 201 3.62 -1.59 -8.95
CA LEU A 201 3.40 -1.72 -10.39
C LEU A 201 1.96 -2.13 -10.74
N PRO A 202 1.32 -3.10 -10.04
CA PRO A 202 -0.06 -3.44 -10.34
C PRO A 202 -0.99 -2.24 -10.11
N LEU A 203 -0.85 -1.56 -8.97
CA LEU A 203 -1.69 -0.41 -8.64
C LEU A 203 -1.59 0.67 -9.72
N THR A 204 -0.37 1.05 -10.11
CA THR A 204 -0.16 2.13 -11.10
C THR A 204 -0.70 1.78 -12.48
N VAL A 205 -0.49 0.54 -12.95
CA VAL A 205 -1.00 0.08 -14.25
C VAL A 205 -2.54 0.13 -14.27
N PHE A 206 -3.20 -0.38 -13.23
CA PHE A 206 -4.67 -0.37 -13.18
C PHE A 206 -5.25 1.03 -13.00
N THR A 207 -4.55 1.94 -12.32
CA THR A 207 -4.97 3.35 -12.24
C THR A 207 -4.89 4.04 -13.60
N ILE A 208 -3.83 3.79 -14.39
CA ILE A 208 -3.71 4.34 -15.74
C ILE A 208 -4.83 3.81 -16.64
N LEU A 209 -5.13 2.50 -16.58
CA LEU A 209 -6.24 1.90 -17.32
C LEU A 209 -7.59 2.54 -16.95
N PHE A 210 -7.81 2.80 -15.66
CA PHE A 210 -9.00 3.52 -15.21
C PHE A 210 -9.08 4.92 -15.82
N PHE A 211 -8.01 5.72 -15.77
CA PHE A 211 -8.01 7.06 -16.38
C PHE A 211 -8.24 7.05 -17.89
N VAL A 212 -7.64 6.10 -18.61
CA VAL A 212 -7.84 5.95 -20.06
C VAL A 212 -9.30 5.64 -20.38
N THR A 213 -9.90 4.67 -19.68
CA THR A 213 -11.32 4.32 -19.90
C THR A 213 -12.28 5.42 -19.49
N TYR A 214 -11.93 6.19 -18.44
CA TYR A 214 -12.67 7.36 -18.00
C TYR A 214 -12.63 8.49 -19.05
N LEU A 215 -11.46 8.86 -19.56
CA LEU A 215 -11.31 9.90 -20.58
C LEU A 215 -12.01 9.55 -21.90
N LEU A 216 -12.07 8.26 -22.24
CA LEU A 216 -12.76 7.77 -23.43
C LEU A 216 -14.28 7.62 -23.23
N ASN A 217 -14.82 7.93 -22.05
CA ASN A 217 -16.22 7.71 -21.67
C ASN A 217 -16.72 6.29 -22.02
N ASN A 218 -15.84 5.29 -21.90
CA ASN A 218 -16.14 3.91 -22.28
C ASN A 218 -16.81 3.18 -21.09
N PRO A 219 -17.85 2.35 -21.30
CA PRO A 219 -18.46 1.55 -20.24
C PRO A 219 -17.46 0.60 -19.53
N ALA A 220 -16.30 0.31 -20.13
CA ALA A 220 -15.20 -0.38 -19.48
C ALA A 220 -14.75 0.27 -18.15
N ARG A 221 -15.06 1.57 -17.93
CA ARG A 221 -14.76 2.28 -16.67
C ARG A 221 -15.23 1.51 -15.44
N TYR A 222 -16.45 0.94 -15.47
CA TYR A 222 -17.02 0.21 -14.32
C TYR A 222 -16.26 -1.08 -13.97
N MET A 223 -15.79 -1.80 -14.98
CA MET A 223 -14.96 -3.00 -14.78
C MET A 223 -13.60 -2.61 -14.22
N THR A 224 -12.97 -1.57 -14.79
CA THR A 224 -11.65 -1.12 -14.32
C THR A 224 -11.69 -0.58 -12.89
N THR A 225 -12.75 0.13 -12.48
CA THR A 225 -12.93 0.59 -11.08
C THR A 225 -13.04 -0.58 -10.11
N SER A 226 -13.75 -1.64 -10.49
CA SER A 226 -13.89 -2.84 -9.65
C SER A 226 -12.55 -3.54 -9.43
N VAL A 227 -11.73 -3.65 -10.49
CA VAL A 227 -10.39 -4.23 -10.41
C VAL A 227 -9.43 -3.32 -9.64
N LEU A 228 -9.50 -2.00 -9.85
CA LEU A 228 -8.70 -1.00 -9.15
C LEU A 228 -8.86 -1.13 -7.64
N GLY A 229 -10.10 -1.23 -7.14
CA GLY A 229 -10.38 -1.38 -5.72
C GLY A 229 -9.69 -2.60 -5.10
N GLN A 230 -9.63 -3.73 -5.82
CA GLN A 230 -8.95 -4.94 -5.35
C GLN A 230 -7.41 -4.79 -5.34
N MET A 231 -6.87 -4.08 -6.33
CA MET A 231 -5.43 -3.82 -6.41
C MET A 231 -4.98 -2.85 -5.31
N GLN A 232 -5.84 -1.89 -4.95
CA GLN A 232 -5.60 -0.95 -3.85
C GLN A 232 -5.49 -1.65 -2.49
N ILE A 233 -6.22 -2.75 -2.26
CA ILE A 233 -6.07 -3.59 -1.06
C ILE A 233 -4.81 -4.45 -1.14
N THR A 234 -4.51 -5.00 -2.33
CA THR A 234 -3.43 -5.98 -2.49
C THR A 234 -2.04 -5.36 -2.39
N ALA A 235 -1.86 -4.13 -2.88
CA ALA A 235 -0.59 -3.41 -2.83
C ALA A 235 -0.03 -3.20 -1.40
N PRO A 236 -0.78 -2.60 -0.43
CA PRO A 236 -0.28 -2.44 0.94
C PRO A 236 -0.04 -3.77 1.64
N LEU A 237 -0.82 -4.83 1.34
CA LEU A 237 -0.56 -6.17 1.85
C LEU A 237 0.76 -6.74 1.33
N MET A 238 1.04 -6.67 0.02
CA MET A 238 2.31 -7.15 -0.53
C MET A 238 3.51 -6.42 0.08
N VAL A 239 3.37 -5.12 0.28
CA VAL A 239 4.43 -4.33 0.92
C VAL A 239 4.65 -4.80 2.35
N MET A 240 3.57 -5.01 3.09
CA MET A 240 3.65 -5.44 4.48
C MET A 240 4.30 -6.81 4.62
N LEU A 241 3.98 -7.74 3.70
CA LEU A 241 4.63 -9.06 3.57
C LEU A 241 6.13 -8.93 3.28
N ARG A 242 6.52 -7.99 2.42
CA ARG A 242 7.93 -7.79 2.07
C ARG A 242 8.69 -7.13 3.22
N VAL A 243 8.07 -6.19 3.94
CA VAL A 243 8.65 -5.56 5.13
C VAL A 243 8.81 -6.57 6.27
N SER A 244 7.83 -7.46 6.50
CA SER A 244 7.98 -8.52 7.50
C SER A 244 9.13 -9.47 7.16
N ARG A 245 9.21 -9.94 5.91
CA ARG A 245 10.29 -10.81 5.43
C ARG A 245 11.67 -10.14 5.46
N GLY A 246 11.75 -8.85 5.10
CA GLY A 246 12.99 -8.07 5.16
C GLY A 246 13.54 -7.96 6.58
N ILE A 247 12.65 -7.76 7.57
CA ILE A 247 13.03 -7.73 8.99
C ILE A 247 13.46 -9.13 9.47
N ALA A 248 12.79 -10.19 9.01
CA ALA A 248 13.18 -11.58 9.33
C ALA A 248 14.61 -11.91 8.89
N TRP A 249 14.98 -11.47 7.69
CA TRP A 249 16.31 -11.69 7.13
C TRP A 249 17.40 -10.92 7.89
N ASP A 250 17.11 -9.67 8.27
CA ASP A 250 18.03 -8.83 9.03
C ASP A 250 18.30 -9.42 10.43
N SER A 251 17.26 -9.91 11.10
CA SER A 251 17.38 -10.54 12.43
C SER A 251 18.09 -11.88 12.44
N SER A 252 18.08 -12.63 11.34
CA SER A 252 18.72 -13.95 11.25
C SER A 252 20.15 -13.89 10.73
N THR A 253 20.50 -12.83 9.99
CA THR A 253 21.85 -12.63 9.43
C THR A 253 22.79 -11.91 10.41
N THR A 254 22.25 -11.04 11.27
CA THR A 254 23.04 -10.27 12.26
C THR A 254 23.72 -11.14 13.34
N PRO A 255 23.09 -12.18 13.93
CA PRO A 255 23.73 -12.99 14.97
C PRO A 255 24.91 -13.79 14.41
N ARG A 256 24.73 -14.45 13.26
CA ARG A 256 25.73 -15.32 12.64
C ARG A 256 26.94 -14.56 12.09
N SER A 257 26.73 -13.37 11.52
CA SER A 257 27.84 -12.59 10.94
C SER A 257 28.72 -11.95 12.01
N ILE A 258 28.14 -11.56 13.16
CA ILE A 258 28.89 -11.02 14.30
C ILE A 258 29.64 -12.13 15.04
N GLU A 259 29.01 -13.28 15.30
CA GLU A 259 29.69 -14.44 15.91
C GLU A 259 30.86 -14.92 15.04
N VAL A 260 30.66 -15.06 13.73
CA VAL A 260 31.74 -15.46 12.81
C VAL A 260 32.85 -14.41 12.71
N ALA A 261 32.52 -13.11 12.82
CA ALA A 261 33.52 -12.04 12.85
C ALA A 261 34.31 -12.03 14.16
N ILE A 262 33.66 -12.31 15.30
CA ILE A 262 34.29 -12.43 16.62
C ILE A 262 35.19 -13.67 16.66
N ASP A 263 34.73 -14.82 16.18
CA ASP A 263 35.53 -16.05 16.12
C ASP A 263 36.77 -15.88 15.25
N ARG A 264 36.66 -15.20 14.09
CA ARG A 264 37.85 -14.87 13.28
C ARG A 264 38.80 -13.93 14.00
N ALA A 265 38.28 -12.92 14.72
CA ALA A 265 39.12 -11.98 15.45
C ALA A 265 39.86 -12.67 16.60
N LEU A 266 39.22 -13.63 17.28
CA LEU A 266 39.82 -14.46 18.32
C LEU A 266 40.90 -15.38 17.75
N GLN A 267 40.64 -16.07 16.63
CA GLN A 267 41.64 -16.92 15.97
C GLN A 267 42.90 -16.14 15.55
N VAL A 268 42.74 -14.94 14.98
CA VAL A 268 43.86 -14.08 14.60
C VAL A 268 44.66 -13.61 15.82
N HIS A 269 44.00 -13.42 16.96
CA HIS A 269 44.66 -13.09 18.22
C HIS A 269 45.43 -14.28 18.81
N GLU A 270 44.88 -15.49 18.75
CA GLU A 270 45.59 -16.71 19.16
C GLU A 270 46.81 -16.99 18.29
N GLU A 271 46.70 -16.88 16.96
CA GLU A 271 47.83 -17.06 16.04
C GLU A 271 48.96 -16.05 16.29
N ARG A 272 48.62 -14.79 16.61
CA ARG A 272 49.61 -13.78 17.00
C ARG A 272 50.23 -14.05 18.37
N ALA A 273 49.48 -14.58 19.32
CA ALA A 273 50.01 -14.92 20.64
C ALA A 273 51.02 -16.08 20.57
N VAL A 274 50.79 -17.05 19.68
CA VAL A 274 51.71 -18.18 19.45
C VAL A 274 53.01 -17.74 18.76
N GLN A 275 52.98 -16.72 17.90
CA GLN A 275 54.18 -16.21 17.23
C GLN A 275 55.11 -15.35 18.12
N VAL A 276 54.66 -14.93 19.32
CA VAL A 276 55.40 -14.01 20.21
C VAL A 276 56.12 -14.74 21.35
N VAL A 277 56.12 -16.08 21.37
CA VAL A 277 56.95 -16.87 22.29
C VAL A 277 58.23 -17.29 21.56
N PRO A 278 59.35 -16.54 21.67
CA PRO A 278 60.65 -17.03 21.28
C PRO A 278 61.19 -18.00 22.33
N ASP A 279 61.84 -19.07 21.86
CA ASP A 279 62.66 -19.99 22.65
C ASP A 279 63.82 -19.29 23.38
#